data_AF-A0A7X8Q7C1-F1
#
_entry.id   AF-A0A7X8Q7C1-F1
#
_cell.length_a   1.000
_cell.length_b   1.000
_cell.length_c   1.000
_cell.angle_alpha   90.00
_cell.angle_beta   90.00
_cell.angle_gamma   90.00
#
_symmetry.space_group_name_H-M   'P 1'
#
loop_
_entity.id
_entity.type
_entity.pdbx_description
1 polymer ?
#
loop_
_entity_poly.entity_id
_entity_poly.type
_entity_poly.pdbx_seq_one_letter_code
_entity_poly.pdbx_strand_id
1 'polypeptide(L)' 'ASRSELVVPLIDSTGEVVGVLDVDSPMTGRFTEEDRERFERYAKRISSALWS' A
#
# COMPACT_ATOMS: atom_id res chain seq x y z
N ALA A 1 -7.69 1.92 19.07
CA ALA A 1 -7.81 2.94 18.01
C ALA A 1 -6.52 2.95 17.20
N SER A 2 -6.61 3.08 15.88
CA SER A 2 -5.43 3.29 15.02
C SER A 2 -4.75 4.62 15.39
N ARG A 3 -3.41 4.66 15.29
CA ARG A 3 -2.54 5.79 15.63
C ARG A 3 -1.46 6.06 14.59
N SER A 4 -1.35 5.21 13.57
CA SER A 4 -0.56 5.40 12.35
C SER A 4 -1.23 4.62 11.22
N GLU A 5 -1.09 5.09 10.00
CA GLU A 5 -1.70 4.51 8.80
C GLU A 5 -0.72 4.62 7.63
N LEU A 6 -0.70 3.61 6.76
CA LEU A 6 0.00 3.61 5.49
C LEU A 6 -0.95 3.14 4.40
N VAL A 7 -1.32 4.06 3.52
CA VAL A 7 -2.22 3.80 2.39
C VAL A 7 -1.42 3.83 1.10
N VAL A 8 -1.47 2.74 0.34
CA VAL A 8 -0.72 2.59 -0.92
C VAL A 8 -1.71 2.32 -2.06
N PRO A 9 -1.72 3.10 -3.16
CA PRO A 9 -2.60 2.84 -4.29
C PRO A 9 -2.24 1.54 -5.01
N LEU A 10 -3.24 0.80 -5.46
CA LEU A 10 -3.10 -0.28 -6.42
C LEU A 10 -3.37 0.31 -7.82
N ILE A 11 -2.40 0.17 -8.72
CA ILE A 11 -2.41 0.79 -10.04
C ILE A 11 -2.34 -0.31 -11.09
N ASP A 12 -3.29 -0.33 -12.00
CA ASP A 12 -3.34 -1.32 -13.09
C ASP A 12 -2.35 -1.01 -14.23
N SER A 13 -2.34 -1.85 -15.26
CA SER A 13 -1.45 -1.69 -16.42
C SER A 13 -1.73 -0.46 -17.28
N THR A 14 -2.93 0.11 -17.18
CA THR A 14 -3.32 1.34 -17.87
C THR A 14 -2.93 2.60 -17.10
N GLY A 15 -2.53 2.43 -15.83
CA GLY A 15 -2.18 3.52 -14.94
C GLY A 15 -3.38 4.01 -14.09
N GLU A 16 -4.52 3.32 -14.13
CA GLU A 16 -5.68 3.66 -13.34
C GLU A 16 -5.59 3.11 -11.91
N VAL A 17 -6.12 3.87 -10.95
CA VAL A 17 -6.23 3.42 -9.56
C VAL A 17 -7.42 2.49 -9.44
N VAL A 18 -7.15 1.21 -9.18
CA VAL A 18 -8.17 0.15 -9.08
C VAL A 18 -8.51 -0.22 -7.64
N GLY A 19 -7.75 0.32 -6.67
CA GLY A 19 -7.98 0.11 -5.25
C GLY A 19 -6.88 0.71 -4.40
N VAL A 20 -6.93 0.41 -3.10
CA VAL A 20 -5.92 0.82 -2.12
C VAL A 20 -5.57 -0.36 -1.21
N LEU A 21 -4.29 -0.46 -0.86
CA LEU A 21 -3.80 -1.26 0.24
C LEU A 21 -3.76 -0.36 1.49
N ASP A 22 -4.66 -0.63 2.44
CA ASP A 22 -4.78 0.09 3.70
C ASP A 22 -4.16 -0.73 4.85
N VAL A 23 -3.20 -0.15 5.57
CA VAL A 23 -2.50 -0.78 6.67
C VAL A 23 -2.51 0.15 7.88
N ASP A 24 -3.13 -0.30 8.96
CA ASP A 24 -3.26 0.46 10.20
C ASP A 24 -2.35 -0.07 11.33
N SER A 25 -2.10 0.79 12.32
CA SER A 25 -1.36 0.40 13.52
C SER A 25 -1.78 1.21 14.74
N PRO A 26 -1.91 0.60 15.94
CA PRO A 26 -2.11 1.34 17.18
C PRO A 26 -0.83 2.01 17.70
N MET A 27 0.31 1.83 17.05
CA MET A 27 1.59 2.44 17.43
C MET A 27 1.82 3.72 16.63
N THR A 28 2.16 4.84 17.29
CA THR A 28 2.54 6.08 16.60
C THR A 28 3.91 5.94 15.95
N GLY A 29 4.06 6.45 14.71
CA GLY A 29 5.32 6.38 13.97
C GLY A 29 5.71 4.97 13.56
N ARG A 30 4.73 4.07 13.40
CA ARG A 30 4.97 2.65 13.08
C ARG A 30 5.70 2.49 11.75
N PHE A 31 5.34 3.29 10.76
CA PHE A 31 5.83 3.12 9.39
C PHE A 31 7.03 4.03 9.14
N THR A 32 8.12 3.40 8.76
CA THR A 32 9.34 4.05 8.26
C THR A 32 9.27 4.17 6.74
N GLU A 33 10.25 4.87 6.16
CA GLU A 33 10.40 4.94 4.71
C GLU A 33 10.65 3.55 4.09
N GLU A 34 11.41 2.69 4.77
CA GLU A 34 11.63 1.31 4.31
C GLU A 34 10.33 0.49 4.31
N ASP A 35 9.45 0.72 5.30
CA ASP A 35 8.12 0.10 5.30
C ASP A 35 7.33 0.56 4.06
N ARG A 36 7.28 1.88 3.79
CA ARG A 36 6.60 2.44 2.60
C ARG A 36 7.07 1.76 1.32
N GLU A 37 8.38 1.71 1.08
CA GLU A 37 8.95 1.09 -0.11
C GLU A 37 8.63 -0.40 -0.23
N ARG A 38 8.60 -1.15 0.89
CA ARG A 38 8.20 -2.57 0.89
C ARG A 38 6.73 -2.72 0.51
N PHE A 39 5.84 -1.94 1.11
CA PHE A 39 4.41 -2.00 0.83
C PHE A 39 4.10 -1.56 -0.61
N GLU A 40 4.83 -0.59 -1.18
CA GLU A 40 4.74 -0.25 -2.60
C GLU A 40 5.13 -1.41 -3.52
N ARG A 41 6.17 -2.17 -3.17
CA ARG A 41 6.52 -3.39 -3.93
C ARG A 41 5.45 -4.46 -3.82
N TYR A 42 4.80 -4.60 -2.67
CA TYR A 42 3.67 -5.53 -2.50
C TYR A 42 2.44 -5.07 -3.29
N ALA A 43 2.09 -3.79 -3.21
CA ALA A 43 1.01 -3.18 -3.99
C ALA A 43 1.21 -3.40 -5.49
N LYS A 44 2.44 -3.23 -6.00
CA LYS A 44 2.76 -3.52 -7.41
C LYS A 44 2.54 -4.98 -7.76
N ARG A 45 2.97 -5.93 -6.92
CA ARG A 45 2.77 -7.38 -7.15
C ARG A 45 1.30 -7.76 -7.13
N ILE A 46 0.54 -7.23 -6.18
CA ILE A 46 -0.91 -7.43 -6.07
C ILE A 46 -1.59 -6.88 -7.32
N SER A 47 -1.24 -5.66 -7.73
CA SER A 47 -1.82 -5.00 -8.90
C SER A 47 -1.59 -5.83 -10.16
N SER A 48 -0.36 -6.29 -10.40
CA SER A 48 -0.04 -7.14 -11.55
C SER A 48 -0.76 -8.49 -11.51
N ALA A 49 -1.01 -9.06 -10.34
CA ALA A 49 -1.67 -10.37 -10.24
C ALA A 49 -3.18 -10.32 -10.49
N LEU A 50 -3.82 -9.18 -10.22
CA LEU A 50 -5.28 -9.05 -10.20
C LEU A 50 -5.82 -8.15 -11.32
N TRP A 51 -5.02 -7.22 -11.85
CA TRP A 51 -5.43 -6.22 -12.85
C TRP A 51 -4.37 -6.04 -13.97
N SER A 52 -3.91 -7.16 -14.54
CA SER A 52 -3.05 -7.16 -15.74
C SER A 52 -3.73 -6.53 -16.96
#